data_AF-A0A8X6LNU4-F1
#
_entry.id   AF-A0A8X6LNU4-F1
#
_cell.length_a   1.000
_cell.length_b   1.000
_cell.length_c   1.000
_cell.angle_alpha   90.00
_cell.angle_beta   90.00
_cell.angle_gamma   90.00
#
_symmetry.space_group_name_H-M   'P 1'
#
loop_
_entity.id
_entity.type
_entity.pdbx_description
1 polymer ?
#
loop_
_entity_poly.entity_id
_entity_poly.type
_entity_poly.pdbx_seq_one_letter_code
_entity_poly.pdbx_strand_id
1 'polypeptide(L)'
;MPRTKKFGHQKRRLIRKKTSVCVVSEKCDVSSSKKKIEKSKGYFDYEDNFSAESQSRFVIIDLNMLNDIFNNIAKCRYCDRSFCFDVTENKSSRRGLASSISATCKYCGSSHGSMTSNSVPAGYEVNLRFVYGMRCIGIGKSAAQTFCALMNLPPPPAKFERLYTPIFNALETASSRSM
;
A
#
# COMPACT_ATOMS: atom_id res chain seq x y z
N MET A 1 -1.00 -38.27 -52.25
CA MET A 1 -1.68 -39.27 -51.40
C MET A 1 -0.78 -39.68 -50.24
N PRO A 2 -1.08 -39.30 -48.99
CA PRO A 2 -0.36 -39.81 -47.82
C PRO A 2 -1.23 -40.78 -46.99
N ARG A 3 -0.66 -41.95 -46.68
CA ARG A 3 -1.24 -42.97 -45.80
C ARG A 3 -1.10 -42.57 -44.33
N THR A 4 -2.19 -42.74 -43.60
CA THR A 4 -2.42 -42.44 -42.18
C THR A 4 -1.55 -43.26 -41.22
N LYS A 5 -0.96 -42.60 -40.21
CA LYS A 5 -0.48 -43.23 -38.96
C LYS A 5 -1.41 -42.84 -37.81
N LYS A 6 -1.95 -43.84 -37.12
CA LYS A 6 -2.78 -43.69 -35.91
C LYS A 6 -1.90 -43.26 -34.73
N PHE A 7 -2.30 -42.23 -34.00
CA PHE A 7 -1.76 -41.89 -32.69
C PHE A 7 -2.89 -41.56 -31.71
N GLY A 8 -2.65 -41.93 -30.45
CA GLY A 8 -3.62 -42.24 -29.41
C GLY A 8 -4.57 -41.13 -28.99
N HIS A 9 -5.75 -41.55 -28.56
CA HIS A 9 -6.70 -40.73 -27.83
C HIS A 9 -6.09 -40.23 -26.51
N GLN A 10 -5.66 -38.97 -26.46
CA GLN A 10 -5.49 -38.27 -25.19
C GLN A 10 -6.88 -38.02 -24.59
N LYS A 11 -7.21 -38.73 -23.52
CA LYS A 11 -8.39 -38.46 -22.70
C LYS A 11 -8.25 -37.06 -22.09
N ARG A 12 -9.03 -36.11 -22.60
CA ARG A 12 -9.28 -34.82 -21.94
C ARG A 12 -9.88 -35.10 -20.55
N ARG A 13 -9.16 -34.78 -19.48
CA ARG A 13 -9.74 -34.75 -18.13
C ARG A 13 -10.78 -33.63 -18.08
N LEU A 14 -12.05 -34.01 -18.25
CA LEU A 14 -13.18 -33.18 -17.88
C LEU A 14 -13.11 -32.95 -16.36
N ILE A 15 -12.77 -31.72 -15.97
CA ILE A 15 -12.95 -31.27 -14.58
C ILE A 15 -14.46 -31.19 -14.36
N ARG A 16 -14.99 -32.25 -13.76
CA ARG A 16 -16.38 -32.33 -13.33
C ARG A 16 -16.58 -31.28 -12.24
N LYS A 17 -17.27 -30.17 -12.56
CA LYS A 17 -17.84 -29.28 -11.55
C LYS A 17 -18.80 -30.12 -10.72
N LYS A 18 -18.38 -30.50 -9.50
CA LYS A 18 -19.29 -31.02 -8.49
C LYS A 18 -20.10 -29.84 -7.99
N THR A 19 -21.30 -29.68 -8.51
CA THR A 19 -22.35 -28.89 -7.85
C THR A 19 -22.74 -29.66 -6.60
N SER A 20 -22.09 -29.36 -5.48
CA SER A 20 -22.57 -29.81 -4.18
C SER A 20 -23.67 -28.87 -3.75
N VAL A 21 -24.90 -29.38 -3.79
CA VAL A 21 -26.04 -28.81 -3.09
C VAL A 21 -25.66 -28.67 -1.62
N CYS A 22 -25.67 -27.44 -1.11
CA CYS A 22 -25.41 -27.16 0.29
C CYS A 22 -26.65 -27.56 1.10
N VAL A 23 -26.59 -28.71 1.76
CA VAL A 23 -27.44 -28.98 2.91
C VAL A 23 -26.99 -28.02 4.01
N VAL A 24 -27.91 -27.17 4.46
CA VAL A 24 -27.68 -26.21 5.53
C VAL A 24 -27.37 -26.98 6.81
N SER A 25 -26.09 -27.05 7.16
CA SER A 25 -25.63 -27.38 8.50
C SER A 25 -25.09 -26.09 9.09
N GLU A 26 -25.70 -25.64 10.19
CA GLU A 26 -25.33 -24.43 10.92
C GLU A 26 -23.93 -24.55 11.55
N LYS A 27 -22.91 -24.27 10.76
CA LYS A 27 -21.68 -23.63 11.19
C LYS A 27 -21.30 -22.67 10.07
N CYS A 28 -21.56 -21.38 10.26
CA CYS A 28 -21.15 -20.36 9.31
C CYS A 28 -19.63 -20.44 9.17
N ASP A 29 -19.16 -20.96 8.04
CA ASP A 29 -17.74 -21.00 7.72
C ASP A 29 -17.25 -19.56 7.57
N VAL A 30 -16.70 -19.07 8.67
CA VAL A 30 -16.11 -17.75 8.75
C VAL A 30 -14.98 -17.70 7.72
N SER A 31 -15.01 -16.69 6.83
CA SER A 31 -13.96 -16.46 5.83
C SER A 31 -12.58 -16.56 6.48
N SER A 32 -11.60 -17.12 5.78
CA SER A 32 -10.20 -17.18 6.22
C SER A 32 -9.70 -15.82 6.75
N SER A 33 -10.17 -14.71 6.15
CA SER A 33 -9.90 -13.35 6.60
C SER A 33 -10.49 -13.05 7.99
N LYS A 34 -11.73 -13.46 8.25
CA LYS A 34 -12.40 -13.25 9.55
C LYS A 34 -11.79 -14.11 10.66
N LYS A 35 -11.38 -15.36 10.36
CA LYS A 35 -10.63 -16.22 11.30
C LYS A 35 -9.26 -15.65 11.69
N LYS A 36 -8.58 -14.91 10.78
CA LYS A 36 -7.32 -14.21 11.08
C LYS A 36 -7.52 -12.97 11.95
N ILE A 37 -8.56 -12.17 11.65
CA ILE A 37 -8.91 -10.97 12.41
C ILE A 37 -9.36 -11.31 13.83
N GLU A 38 -10.11 -12.39 14.02
CA GLU A 38 -10.55 -12.83 15.36
C GLU A 38 -9.38 -13.23 16.27
N LYS A 39 -8.29 -13.77 15.72
CA LYS A 39 -7.05 -14.07 16.48
C LYS A 39 -6.22 -12.84 16.82
N SER A 40 -6.36 -11.74 16.08
CA SER A 40 -5.60 -10.49 16.32
C SER A 40 -6.30 -9.53 17.28
N LYS A 41 -7.52 -9.84 17.75
CA LYS A 41 -8.31 -8.96 18.64
C LYS A 41 -7.62 -8.64 19.97
N GLY A 42 -6.71 -9.49 20.45
CA GLY A 42 -5.99 -9.26 21.71
C GLY A 42 -4.77 -8.34 21.61
N TYR A 43 -4.40 -7.82 20.43
CA TYR A 43 -3.15 -7.08 20.23
C TYR A 43 -3.31 -5.60 19.88
N PHE A 44 -4.54 -5.12 19.63
CA PHE A 44 -4.79 -3.76 19.15
C PHE A 44 -5.91 -3.05 19.93
N ASP A 45 -5.79 -2.95 21.25
CA ASP A 45 -6.43 -1.85 21.99
C ASP A 45 -5.49 -0.63 21.89
N TYR A 46 -5.67 0.16 20.82
CA TYR A 46 -5.05 1.47 20.73
C TYR A 46 -6.00 2.47 21.39
N GLU A 47 -5.96 2.55 22.72
CA GLU A 47 -6.53 3.69 23.45
C GLU A 47 -5.78 4.95 23.00
N ASP A 48 -6.54 5.93 22.50
CA ASP A 48 -6.11 7.20 21.91
C ASP A 48 -5.57 8.16 22.98
N ASN A 49 -4.51 7.76 23.68
CA ASN A 49 -3.78 8.61 24.62
C ASN A 49 -2.37 8.93 24.09
N PHE A 50 -2.26 9.20 22.78
CA PHE A 50 -1.01 9.66 22.20
C PHE A 50 -0.90 11.19 22.34
N SER A 51 -0.27 11.63 23.43
CA SER A 51 0.00 13.05 23.71
C SER A 51 0.69 13.71 22.51
N ALA A 52 -0.04 14.62 21.88
CA ALA A 52 0.29 15.22 20.60
C ALA A 52 1.26 16.38 20.76
N GLU A 53 2.56 16.08 20.78
CA GLU A 53 3.58 17.09 20.50
C GLU A 53 4.48 16.62 19.36
N SER A 54 4.21 17.16 18.16
CA SER A 54 5.11 17.19 16.99
C SER A 54 5.57 15.86 16.38
N GLN A 55 4.70 14.84 16.31
CA GLN A 55 4.98 13.66 15.48
C GLN A 55 4.32 13.74 14.10
N SER A 56 5.09 13.39 13.07
CA SER A 56 4.64 13.31 11.68
C SER A 56 3.57 12.22 11.53
N ARG A 57 2.36 12.64 11.16
CA ARG A 57 1.23 11.76 10.86
C ARG A 57 1.23 11.39 9.37
N PHE A 58 0.94 10.12 9.06
CA PHE A 58 0.81 9.64 7.68
C PHE A 58 -0.68 9.52 7.35
N VAL A 59 -1.11 10.21 6.30
CA VAL A 59 -2.49 10.21 5.81
C VAL A 59 -2.49 9.84 4.33
N ILE A 60 -3.44 9.03 3.90
CA ILE A 60 -3.68 8.74 2.49
C ILE A 60 -4.59 9.84 1.93
N ILE A 61 -4.14 10.54 0.88
CA ILE A 61 -4.81 11.72 0.33
C ILE A 61 -4.95 11.55 -1.19
N ASP A 62 -6.12 11.86 -1.73
CA ASP A 62 -6.34 11.98 -3.17
C ASP A 62 -5.69 13.28 -3.69
N LEU A 63 -4.88 13.20 -4.75
CA LEU A 63 -4.14 14.35 -5.28
C LEU A 63 -5.05 15.45 -5.84
N ASN A 64 -6.24 15.12 -6.36
CA ASN A 64 -7.18 16.12 -6.83
C ASN A 64 -7.74 16.92 -5.65
N MET A 65 -8.08 16.24 -4.55
CA MET A 65 -8.51 16.93 -3.33
C MET A 65 -7.41 17.83 -2.77
N LEU A 66 -6.16 17.36 -2.78
CA LEU A 66 -5.01 18.19 -2.39
C LEU A 66 -4.87 19.41 -3.30
N ASN A 67 -5.00 19.22 -4.62
CA ASN A 67 -4.97 20.28 -5.61
C ASN A 67 -6.09 21.31 -5.39
N ASP A 68 -7.29 20.87 -5.07
CA ASP A 68 -8.43 21.75 -4.77
C ASP A 68 -8.18 22.58 -3.51
N ILE A 69 -7.62 21.97 -2.46
CA ILE A 69 -7.24 22.68 -1.24
C ILE A 69 -6.24 23.80 -1.59
N PHE A 70 -5.17 23.50 -2.31
CA PHE A 70 -4.18 24.50 -2.71
C PHE A 70 -4.80 25.64 -3.54
N ASN A 71 -5.66 25.31 -4.50
CA ASN A 71 -6.27 26.31 -5.37
C ASN A 71 -7.25 27.24 -4.64
N ASN A 72 -7.87 26.77 -3.55
CA ASN A 72 -8.81 27.56 -2.76
C ASN A 72 -8.13 28.44 -1.70
N ILE A 73 -6.97 28.04 -1.17
CA ILE A 73 -6.34 28.74 -0.04
C ILE A 73 -5.07 29.52 -0.41
N ALA A 74 -4.39 29.17 -1.51
CA ALA A 74 -3.07 29.68 -1.83
C ALA A 74 -3.07 30.50 -3.12
N LYS A 75 -2.15 31.49 -3.16
CA LYS A 75 -1.77 32.22 -4.37
C LYS A 75 -0.34 31.87 -4.75
N CYS A 76 -0.02 31.94 -6.03
CA CYS A 76 1.36 31.79 -6.47
C CYS A 76 2.22 32.95 -5.96
N ARG A 77 3.30 32.63 -5.23
CA ARG A 77 4.27 33.62 -4.71
C ARG A 77 4.88 34.52 -5.78
N TYR A 78 5.01 34.04 -7.02
CA TYR A 78 5.76 34.73 -8.08
C TYR A 78 4.88 35.57 -9.02
N CYS A 79 3.60 35.20 -9.21
CA CYS A 79 2.70 35.90 -10.11
C CYS A 79 1.38 36.35 -9.47
N ASP A 80 1.21 36.12 -8.16
CA ASP A 80 0.08 36.50 -7.31
C ASP A 80 -1.32 36.05 -7.81
N ARG A 81 -1.36 35.04 -8.68
CA ARG A 81 -2.62 34.46 -9.19
C ARG A 81 -3.16 33.43 -8.22
N SER A 82 -4.49 33.36 -8.14
CA SER A 82 -5.25 32.32 -7.43
C SER A 82 -5.66 31.22 -8.43
N PHE A 83 -6.10 30.06 -7.95
CA PHE A 83 -6.55 28.93 -8.79
C PHE A 83 -5.56 28.52 -9.89
N CYS A 84 -4.26 28.64 -9.58
CA CYS A 84 -3.19 28.44 -10.55
C CYS A 84 -2.33 27.21 -10.31
N PHE A 85 -2.53 26.49 -9.21
CA PHE A 85 -1.70 25.34 -8.87
C PHE A 85 -2.15 24.09 -9.62
N ASP A 86 -1.16 23.33 -10.04
CA ASP A 86 -1.29 21.96 -10.55
C ASP A 86 -0.43 21.05 -9.68
N VAL A 87 -1.07 20.28 -8.81
CA VAL A 87 -0.40 19.31 -7.94
C VAL A 87 -0.30 17.98 -8.65
N THR A 88 0.92 17.54 -8.92
CA THR A 88 1.18 16.32 -9.69
C THR A 88 2.18 15.41 -9.00
N GLU A 89 2.01 14.12 -9.22
CA GLU A 89 2.99 13.10 -8.83
C GLU A 89 3.97 12.85 -9.98
N ASN A 90 5.26 12.86 -9.68
CA ASN A 90 6.26 12.33 -10.58
C ASN A 90 6.32 10.79 -10.48
N LYS A 91 5.59 10.09 -11.34
CA LYS A 91 5.53 8.62 -11.36
C LYS A 91 6.90 7.94 -11.54
N SER A 92 7.86 8.58 -12.20
CA SER A 92 9.22 8.02 -12.40
C SER A 92 10.04 7.99 -11.10
N SER A 93 9.69 8.85 -10.14
CA SER A 93 10.35 8.94 -8.83
C SER A 93 9.84 7.90 -7.82
N ARG A 94 8.85 7.07 -8.18
CA ARG A 94 8.28 6.07 -7.29
C ARG A 94 9.33 5.11 -6.77
N ARG A 95 9.35 4.97 -5.44
CA ARG A 95 10.15 4.02 -4.66
C ARG A 95 9.21 3.33 -3.68
N GLY A 96 8.46 2.35 -4.16
CA GLY A 96 7.35 1.76 -3.42
C GLY A 96 6.20 2.77 -3.28
N LEU A 97 5.73 2.97 -2.06
CA LEU A 97 4.68 3.94 -1.72
C LEU A 97 5.16 5.39 -1.66
N ALA A 98 6.48 5.61 -1.60
CA ALA A 98 7.04 6.95 -1.64
C ALA A 98 7.19 7.42 -3.11
N SER A 99 6.80 8.66 -3.38
CA SER A 99 7.01 9.33 -4.66
C SER A 99 7.22 10.83 -4.44
N SER A 100 7.74 11.51 -5.45
CA SER A 100 7.84 12.96 -5.44
C SER A 100 6.53 13.58 -5.89
N ILE A 101 6.03 14.54 -5.12
CA ILE A 101 4.89 15.38 -5.46
C ILE A 101 5.40 16.81 -5.67
N SER A 102 4.88 17.49 -6.66
CA SER A 102 5.17 18.90 -6.92
C SER A 102 3.90 19.70 -7.20
N ALA A 103 3.83 20.90 -6.65
CA ALA A 103 2.84 21.91 -7.02
C ALA A 103 3.49 22.90 -8.00
N THR A 104 2.89 23.05 -9.18
CA THR A 104 3.39 23.93 -10.24
C THR A 104 2.37 25.00 -10.57
N CYS A 105 2.80 26.26 -10.68
CA CYS A 105 1.94 27.34 -11.16
C CYS A 105 1.78 27.24 -12.69
N LYS A 106 0.54 27.13 -13.17
CA LYS A 106 0.19 27.04 -14.59
C LYS A 106 0.57 28.28 -15.41
N TYR A 107 0.73 29.44 -14.77
CA TYR A 107 0.99 30.71 -15.46
C TYR A 107 2.46 31.10 -15.55
N CYS A 108 3.21 30.97 -14.45
CA CYS A 108 4.63 31.35 -14.42
C CYS A 108 5.59 30.16 -14.39
N GLY A 109 5.09 28.92 -14.32
CA GLY A 109 5.90 27.71 -14.31
C GLY A 109 6.69 27.45 -13.04
N SER A 110 6.60 28.33 -12.03
CA SER A 110 7.27 28.11 -10.75
C SER A 110 6.76 26.82 -10.11
N SER A 111 7.66 25.93 -9.71
CA SER A 111 7.33 24.65 -9.10
C SER A 111 8.06 24.46 -7.78
N HIS A 112 7.41 23.78 -6.84
CA HIS A 112 8.03 23.31 -5.62
C HIS A 112 7.50 21.92 -5.30
N GLY A 113 8.37 21.04 -4.81
CA GLY A 113 7.99 19.65 -4.55
C GLY A 113 8.98 18.95 -3.63
N SER A 114 8.54 17.82 -3.10
CA SER A 114 9.34 16.97 -2.23
C SER A 114 8.90 15.52 -2.32
N MET A 115 9.72 14.61 -1.79
CA MET A 115 9.29 13.25 -1.55
C MET A 115 8.16 13.22 -0.51
N THR A 116 7.21 12.29 -0.68
CA THR A 116 6.05 12.10 0.22
C THR A 116 6.38 11.43 1.56
N SER A 117 7.63 11.00 1.73
CA SER A 117 8.10 10.36 2.94
C SER A 117 9.56 10.71 3.16
N ASN A 118 9.98 10.74 4.43
CA ASN A 118 11.38 10.86 4.80
C ASN A 118 12.19 9.69 4.27
N SER A 119 13.38 9.99 3.77
CA SER A 119 14.40 9.01 3.42
C SER A 119 15.14 8.58 4.68
N VAL A 120 15.34 7.27 4.81
CA VAL A 120 16.07 6.61 5.89
C VAL A 120 17.07 5.62 5.26
N PRO A 121 18.09 5.13 5.99
CA PRO A 121 19.10 4.24 5.39
C PRO A 121 18.52 2.99 4.71
N ALA A 122 17.40 2.48 5.23
CA ALA A 122 16.70 1.31 4.68
C ALA A 122 15.72 1.63 3.54
N GLY A 123 15.54 2.90 3.16
CA GLY A 123 14.61 3.32 2.11
C GLY A 123 13.76 4.51 2.53
N TYR A 124 12.44 4.36 2.54
CA TYR A 124 11.51 5.41 2.97
C TYR A 124 10.68 4.92 4.15
N GLU A 125 10.42 5.80 5.12
CA GLU A 125 9.64 5.45 6.31
C GLU A 125 8.28 4.82 5.98
N VAL A 126 7.55 5.40 5.01
CA VAL A 126 6.24 4.86 4.59
C VAL A 126 6.34 3.40 4.14
N ASN A 127 7.43 3.02 3.48
CA ASN A 127 7.63 1.64 3.03
C ASN A 127 7.93 0.72 4.22
N LEU A 128 8.77 1.14 5.17
CA LEU A 128 9.07 0.35 6.36
C LEU A 128 7.81 0.11 7.18
N ARG A 129 7.03 1.17 7.44
CA ARG A 129 5.76 1.10 8.17
C ARG A 129 4.76 0.17 7.48
N PHE A 130 4.62 0.31 6.16
CA PHE A 130 3.72 -0.52 5.38
C PHE A 130 4.13 -2.01 5.41
N VAL A 131 5.41 -2.31 5.20
CA VAL A 131 5.91 -3.70 5.25
C VAL A 131 5.79 -4.29 6.66
N TYR A 132 6.12 -3.51 7.69
CA TYR A 132 5.96 -3.95 9.08
C TYR A 132 4.49 -4.25 9.40
N GLY A 133 3.57 -3.33 9.07
CA GLY A 133 2.14 -3.53 9.26
C GLY A 133 1.61 -4.78 8.55
N MET A 134 1.99 -4.99 7.29
CA MET A 134 1.64 -6.22 6.54
C MET A 134 2.19 -7.48 7.22
N ARG A 135 3.41 -7.43 7.77
CA ARG A 135 4.00 -8.56 8.52
C ARG A 135 3.24 -8.85 9.81
N CYS A 136 2.84 -7.83 10.57
CA CYS A 136 2.07 -7.98 11.81
C CYS A 136 0.74 -8.71 11.58
N ILE A 137 0.09 -8.47 10.45
CA ILE A 137 -1.17 -9.15 10.08
C ILE A 137 -0.95 -10.47 9.31
N GLY A 138 0.29 -10.94 9.18
CA GLY A 138 0.62 -12.18 8.48
C GLY A 138 0.35 -12.14 6.97
N ILE A 139 0.53 -10.98 6.35
CA ILE A 139 0.32 -10.73 4.92
C ILE A 139 1.67 -10.50 4.21
N GLY A 140 1.90 -11.25 3.14
CA GLY A 140 3.09 -11.13 2.30
C GLY A 140 2.91 -10.18 1.11
N LYS A 141 3.99 -10.03 0.33
CA LYS A 141 4.10 -9.12 -0.81
C LYS A 141 2.96 -9.22 -1.82
N SER A 142 2.54 -10.43 -2.20
CA SER A 142 1.50 -10.63 -3.23
C SER A 142 0.16 -9.99 -2.82
N ALA A 143 -0.31 -10.26 -1.61
CA ALA A 143 -1.53 -9.66 -1.10
C ALA A 143 -1.36 -8.15 -0.82
N ALA A 144 -0.16 -7.70 -0.45
CA ALA A 144 0.15 -6.27 -0.36
C ALA A 144 0.04 -5.55 -1.72
N GLN A 145 0.44 -6.20 -2.83
CA GLN A 145 0.25 -5.67 -4.19
C GLN A 145 -1.23 -5.58 -4.54
N THR A 146 -2.01 -6.60 -4.24
CA THR A 146 -3.48 -6.57 -4.43
C THR A 146 -4.11 -5.44 -3.62
N PHE A 147 -3.72 -5.27 -2.36
CA PHE A 147 -4.20 -4.18 -1.51
C PHE A 147 -3.89 -2.81 -2.12
N CYS A 148 -2.64 -2.55 -2.51
CA CYS A 148 -2.27 -1.29 -3.15
C CYS A 148 -3.07 -1.04 -4.44
N ALA A 149 -3.25 -2.06 -5.27
CA ALA A 149 -4.00 -1.93 -6.52
C ALA A 149 -5.48 -1.59 -6.26
N LEU A 150 -6.13 -2.25 -5.29
CA LEU A 150 -7.52 -1.98 -4.91
C LEU A 150 -7.72 -0.57 -4.33
N MET A 151 -6.72 -0.08 -3.60
CA MET A 151 -6.74 1.25 -2.99
C MET A 151 -6.25 2.36 -3.93
N ASN A 152 -5.95 2.05 -5.19
CA ASN A 152 -5.34 2.98 -6.16
C ASN A 152 -4.05 3.65 -5.65
N LEU A 153 -3.23 2.90 -4.90
CA LEU A 153 -1.94 3.34 -4.38
C LEU A 153 -0.79 2.94 -5.32
N PRO A 154 0.38 3.58 -5.21
CA PRO A 154 1.60 3.06 -5.83
C PRO A 154 1.86 1.60 -5.40
N PRO A 155 2.55 0.80 -6.23
CA PRO A 155 2.86 -0.57 -5.87
C PRO A 155 3.75 -0.59 -4.62
N PRO A 156 3.66 -1.66 -3.80
CA PRO A 156 4.53 -1.80 -2.64
C PRO A 156 6.01 -1.84 -3.07
N PRO A 157 6.96 -1.60 -2.14
CA PRO A 157 8.39 -1.60 -2.45
C PRO A 157 8.82 -2.88 -3.17
N ALA A 158 9.50 -2.75 -4.31
CA ALA A 158 9.89 -3.89 -5.14
C ALA A 158 10.78 -4.89 -4.37
N LYS A 159 11.65 -4.38 -3.51
CA LYS A 159 12.55 -5.12 -2.62
C LYS A 159 11.92 -5.31 -1.23
N PHE A 160 10.68 -5.78 -1.20
CA PHE A 160 9.84 -5.93 0.01
C PHE A 160 10.57 -6.69 1.13
N GLU A 161 11.24 -7.79 0.76
CA GLU A 161 11.93 -8.68 1.69
C GLU A 161 13.20 -8.06 2.27
N ARG A 162 13.84 -7.11 1.56
CA ARG A 162 15.04 -6.42 2.08
C ARG A 162 14.73 -5.52 3.27
N LEU A 163 13.47 -5.14 3.45
CA LEU A 163 13.04 -4.34 4.59
C LEU A 163 12.90 -5.18 5.87
N TYR A 164 12.95 -6.51 5.79
CA TYR A 164 12.80 -7.37 6.95
C TYR A 164 13.94 -7.24 7.95
N THR A 165 15.20 -7.21 7.49
CA THR A 165 16.36 -7.04 8.37
C THR A 165 16.33 -5.73 9.16
N PRO A 166 16.18 -4.53 8.53
CA PRO A 166 16.14 -3.29 9.28
C PRO A 166 14.93 -3.21 10.22
N ILE A 167 13.77 -3.78 9.83
CA ILE A 167 12.60 -3.88 10.72
C ILE A 167 12.92 -4.79 11.92
N PHE A 168 13.51 -5.95 11.69
CA PHE A 168 13.86 -6.91 12.75
C PHE A 168 14.83 -6.30 13.76
N ASN A 169 15.91 -5.66 13.29
CA ASN A 169 16.90 -5.01 14.16
C ASN A 169 16.27 -3.88 14.98
N ALA A 170 15.35 -3.11 14.39
CA ALA A 170 14.64 -2.07 15.12
C ALA A 170 13.75 -2.65 16.23
N LEU A 171 13.08 -3.77 15.97
CA LEU A 171 12.25 -4.47 16.96
C LEU A 171 13.09 -5.06 18.09
N GLU A 172 14.22 -5.70 17.77
CA GLU A 172 15.15 -6.24 18.76
C GLU A 172 15.70 -5.13 19.67
N THR A 173 16.07 -3.98 19.08
CA THR A 173 16.53 -2.82 19.84
C THR A 173 15.44 -2.27 20.77
N ALA A 174 14.20 -2.18 20.32
CA ALA A 174 13.08 -1.71 21.14
C ALA A 174 12.74 -2.70 22.27
N SER A 175 12.76 -4.00 21.97
CA SER A 175 12.60 -5.09 22.92
C SER A 175 13.64 -5.00 24.05
N SER A 176 14.93 -4.90 23.70
CA SER A 176 16.01 -4.85 24.69
C SER A 176 16.00 -3.59 25.57
N ARG A 177 15.36 -2.50 25.13
CA ARG A 177 15.18 -1.28 25.93
C ARG A 177 13.98 -1.32 26.88
N SER A 178 13.08 -2.28 26.67
CA SER A 178 11.85 -2.42 27.45
C SER A 178 11.99 -3.44 28.60
N MET A 179 13.14 -4.11 28.69
CA MET A 179 13.56 -4.94 29.81
C MET A 179 14.48 -4.13 30.73
#